data_AF-A0A6V8DFM2-F1
#
_entry.id   AF-A0A6V8DFM2-F1
#
_cell.length_a   1.000
_cell.length_b   1.000
_cell.length_c   1.000
_cell.angle_alpha   90.00
_cell.angle_beta   90.00
_cell.angle_gamma   90.00
#
_symmetry.space_group_name_H-M   'P 1'
#
loop_
_entity.id
_entity.type
_entity.pdbx_description
1 polymer ?
#
loop_
_entity_poly.entity_id
_entity_poly.type
_entity_poly.pdbx_seq_one_letter_code
_entity_poly.pdbx_strand_id
1 'polypeptide(L)' 'DPGTIRGDYGMDMGYNMIHGSDGEDTAAAELALWFPEGLMEWTQDGQRWVYE' A
#
# COMPACT_ATOMS: atom_id res chain seq x y z
N ASP A 1 -2.52 16.86 -0.97
CA ASP A 1 -2.16 17.88 -1.96
C ASP A 1 -2.35 17.33 -3.36
N PRO A 2 -2.54 18.20 -4.37
CA PRO A 2 -2.57 17.77 -5.77
C PRO A 2 -1.36 16.88 -6.09
N GLY A 3 -1.60 15.78 -6.81
CA GLY A 3 -0.61 14.73 -7.09
C GLY A 3 -0.62 13.54 -6.12
N THR A 4 -1.33 13.62 -4.99
CA THR A 4 -1.63 12.42 -4.18
C THR A 4 -2.95 11.80 -4.61
N ILE A 5 -3.12 10.49 -4.43
CA ILE A 5 -4.35 9.77 -4.81
C ILE A 5 -5.60 10.46 -4.25
N ARG A 6 -5.60 10.80 -2.95
CA ARG A 6 -6.74 11.47 -2.32
C ARG A 6 -6.90 12.93 -2.73
N GLY A 7 -5.81 13.62 -3.08
CA GLY A 7 -5.87 15.00 -3.58
C GLY A 7 -6.49 15.10 -4.96
N ASP A 8 -6.22 14.12 -5.83
CA ASP A 8 -6.68 14.11 -7.22
C ASP A 8 -8.04 13.40 -7.39
N TYR A 9 -8.34 12.39 -6.56
CA TYR A 9 -9.51 11.52 -6.75
C TYR A 9 -10.44 11.42 -5.53
N GLY A 10 -10.06 11.95 -4.36
CA GLY A 10 -10.92 11.95 -3.17
C GLY A 10 -12.01 13.01 -3.29
N MET A 11 -13.25 12.68 -2.88
CA MET A 11 -14.34 13.65 -2.85
C MET A 11 -14.52 14.27 -1.47
N ASP A 12 -14.57 13.42 -0.44
CA ASP A 12 -14.64 13.81 0.95
C ASP A 12 -13.98 12.75 1.85
N MET A 13 -14.06 12.92 3.18
CA MET A 13 -13.43 12.02 4.14
C MET A 13 -14.01 10.59 4.13
N GLY A 14 -15.30 10.42 3.84
CA GLY A 14 -15.96 9.13 3.74
C GLY A 14 -15.76 8.45 2.38
N TYR A 15 -15.54 9.24 1.33
CA TYR A 15 -15.28 8.77 -0.04
C TYR A 15 -13.85 9.11 -0.47
N ASN A 16 -12.87 8.55 0.25
CA ASN A 16 -11.44 8.84 0.09
C ASN A 16 -10.64 7.78 -0.70
N MET A 17 -11.36 6.91 -1.43
CA MET A 17 -10.90 5.93 -2.43
C MET A 17 -10.01 4.77 -1.95
N ILE A 18 -9.04 5.02 -1.07
CA ILE A 18 -7.99 4.05 -0.72
C ILE A 18 -7.75 3.97 0.78
N HIS A 19 -7.43 2.77 1.26
CA HIS A 19 -6.89 2.50 2.59
C HIS A 19 -5.41 2.11 2.49
N GLY A 20 -4.62 2.46 3.51
CA GLY A 20 -3.26 1.99 3.70
C GLY A 20 -3.00 1.88 5.19
N SER A 21 -2.29 0.83 5.60
CA SER A 21 -1.94 0.61 7.01
C SER A 21 -1.18 1.82 7.56
N ASP A 22 -1.44 2.17 8.81
CA ASP A 22 -0.92 3.39 9.44
C ASP A 22 0.45 3.19 10.14
N GLY A 23 0.95 1.96 10.22
CA GLY A 23 2.26 1.62 10.77
C GLY A 23 2.64 0.15 10.53
N GLU A 24 3.83 -0.23 10.98
CA GLU A 24 4.37 -1.60 10.78
C GLU A 24 3.51 -2.67 11.47
N ASP A 25 3.11 -2.41 12.72
CA ASP A 25 2.29 -3.34 13.51
C ASP A 25 0.92 -3.59 12.88
N THR A 26 0.26 -2.53 12.39
CA THR A 26 -1.05 -2.64 11.72
C THR A 26 -0.92 -3.25 10.33
N ALA A 27 0.16 -2.95 9.60
CA ALA A 27 0.45 -3.60 8.33
C ALA A 27 0.63 -5.12 8.48
N ALA A 28 1.38 -5.57 9.49
CA ALA A 28 1.56 -6.99 9.77
C ALA A 28 0.22 -7.68 10.12
N ALA A 29 -0.61 -7.03 10.94
CA ALA A 29 -1.93 -7.53 11.30
C ALA A 29 -2.89 -7.61 10.10
N GLU A 30 -2.93 -6.57 9.26
CA GLU A 30 -3.75 -6.52 8.05
C GLU A 30 -3.29 -7.55 7.01
N LEU A 31 -1.98 -7.69 6.78
CA LEU A 31 -1.45 -8.71 5.87
C LEU A 31 -1.85 -10.13 6.29
N ALA A 32 -1.75 -10.45 7.58
CA ALA A 32 -2.16 -11.75 8.11
C ALA A 32 -3.68 -11.98 8.00
N LEU A 33 -4.48 -10.91 8.09
CA LEU A 33 -5.93 -10.99 7.95
C LEU A 33 -6.37 -11.21 6.49
N TRP A 34 -5.83 -10.43 5.56
CA TRP A 34 -6.30 -10.37 4.17
C TRP A 34 -5.61 -11.37 3.25
N PHE A 35 -4.38 -11.78 3.56
CA PHE A 35 -3.58 -12.73 2.78
C PHE A 35 -3.08 -13.88 3.67
N PRO A 36 -3.99 -14.69 4.23
CA PRO A 36 -3.61 -15.78 5.14
C PRO A 36 -2.76 -16.86 4.45
N GLU A 37 -2.83 -16.99 3.13
CA GLU A 37 -1.98 -17.88 2.35
C GLU A 37 -0.55 -17.35 2.13
N GLY A 38 -0.29 -16.10 2.54
CA GLY A 38 1.01 -15.44 2.41
C GLY A 38 1.19 -14.67 1.10
N LEU A 39 2.44 -14.33 0.82
CA LEU A 39 2.84 -13.50 -0.32
C LEU A 39 3.44 -14.36 -1.44
N MET A 40 3.28 -13.89 -2.68
CA MET A 40 4.02 -14.46 -3.81
C MET A 40 5.41 -13.83 -3.92
N GLU A 41 6.46 -14.63 -3.77
CA GLU A 41 7.81 -14.16 -4.00
C GLU A 41 8.14 -14.05 -5.48
N TRP A 42 8.82 -12.97 -5.84
CA TRP A 42 9.34 -12.73 -7.18
C TRP A 42 10.55 -11.79 -7.11
N THR A 43 11.37 -11.80 -8.16
CA THR A 43 12.51 -10.89 -8.27
C THR A 43 12.23 -9.84 -9.33
N GLN A 44 12.32 -8.56 -8.96
CA GLN A 44 12.12 -7.45 -9.87
C GLN A 44 13.41 -7.14 -10.64
N ASP A 45 13.41 -7.24 -11.97
CA ASP A 45 14.60 -6.95 -12.81
C ASP A 45 15.15 -5.53 -12.58
N GLY A 46 14.24 -4.57 -12.38
CA GLY A 46 14.58 -3.18 -12.12
C GLY A 46 15.13 -2.89 -10.72
N GLN A 47 15.16 -3.86 -9.81
CA GLN A 47 15.54 -3.62 -8.41
C GLN A 47 16.95 -3.04 -8.26
N ARG A 48 17.86 -3.42 -9.18
CA ARG A 48 19.23 -2.88 -9.28
C ARG A 48 19.33 -1.38 -9.52
N TRP A 49 18.26 -0.76 -10.02
CA TRP A 49 18.20 0.69 -10.28
C TRP A 49 17.50 1.44 -9.15
N VAL A 50 16.87 0.73 -8.22
CA VAL A 50 16.09 1.32 -7.11
C VAL A 50 16.92 1.38 -5.84
N TYR A 51 17.74 0.37 -5.59
CA TYR A 51 18.57 0.24 -4.39
C TYR A 51 20.05 0.15 -4.77
N GLU A 52 20.92 0.75 -3.94
CA GLU A 52 22.38 0.54 -3.96
C GLU A 52 22.78 -0.63 -3.07
#